data_AF-A0AAJ3KMW1-F1
#
_entry.id   AF-A0AAJ3KMW1-F1
#
_cell.length_a   1.000
_cell.length_b   1.000
_cell.length_c   1.000
_cell.angle_alpha   90.00
_cell.angle_beta   90.00
_cell.angle_gamma   90.00
#
_symmetry.space_group_name_H-M   'P 1'
#
loop_
_entity.id
_entity.type
_entity.pdbx_description
1 polymer ?
#
loop_
_entity_poly.entity_id
_entity_poly.type
_entity_poly.pdbx_seq_one_letter_code
_entity_poly.pdbx_strand_id
1 'polypeptide(L)'
;MSKNECMLFELMETCNFRDVFEHCSEAPDSLQSGKHPDTQIGHIRAYWNGDGWHGNYFPCRGELWTKAFNRESQDIYRCLVTQFYNLEILREFCKEHPSSCVGENEYNFFMNGRTADYWIRFITRENDYNLYLKGYKKNCQHT
;
A
#
# COMPACT_ATOMS: atom_id res chain seq x y z
N MET A 1 5.42 -13.38 -28.55
CA MET A 1 4.42 -12.53 -27.89
C MET A 1 4.46 -12.80 -26.40
N SER A 2 4.76 -11.81 -25.57
CA SER A 2 4.45 -11.87 -24.15
C SER A 2 3.83 -10.52 -23.84
N LYS A 3 2.49 -10.51 -23.82
CA LYS A 3 1.71 -9.40 -23.26
C LYS A 3 2.22 -9.27 -21.83
N ASN A 4 2.66 -8.07 -21.46
CA ASN A 4 2.78 -7.69 -20.06
C ASN A 4 1.43 -7.98 -19.41
N GLU A 5 1.32 -9.13 -18.76
CA GLU A 5 0.30 -9.36 -17.75
C GLU A 5 0.63 -8.36 -16.65
N CYS A 6 0.12 -7.13 -16.78
CA CYS A 6 -0.13 -6.32 -15.60
C CYS A 6 -0.95 -7.23 -14.72
N MET A 7 -0.33 -7.80 -13.68
CA MET A 7 -1.05 -8.52 -12.66
C MET A 7 -2.08 -7.53 -12.16
N LEU A 8 -3.34 -7.75 -12.53
CA LEU A 8 -4.44 -6.90 -12.11
C LEU A 8 -4.62 -7.24 -10.65
N PHE A 9 -4.00 -6.44 -9.79
CA PHE A 9 -4.13 -6.66 -8.37
C PHE A 9 -5.54 -6.23 -7.94
N GLU A 10 -6.29 -7.15 -7.37
CA GLU A 10 -7.65 -6.89 -6.90
C GLU A 10 -7.59 -6.08 -5.60
N LEU A 11 -8.15 -4.88 -5.63
CA LEU A 11 -8.29 -4.01 -4.47
C LEU A 11 -9.59 -4.33 -3.76
N MET A 12 -9.50 -4.70 -2.48
CA MET A 12 -10.65 -4.97 -1.62
C MET A 12 -10.97 -3.73 -0.77
N GLU A 13 -12.25 -3.40 -0.63
CA GLU A 13 -12.70 -2.31 0.26
C GLU A 13 -12.74 -2.73 1.74
N THR A 14 -12.66 -4.04 2.04
CA THR A 14 -12.68 -4.57 3.41
C THR A 14 -11.43 -5.38 3.70
N CYS A 15 -10.80 -5.11 4.85
CA CYS A 15 -9.65 -5.86 5.32
C CYS A 15 -10.03 -7.27 5.80
N ASN A 16 -9.36 -8.28 5.25
CA ASN A 16 -9.48 -9.69 5.63
C ASN A 16 -8.28 -10.25 6.44
N PHE A 17 -7.28 -9.41 6.75
CA PHE A 17 -6.11 -9.74 7.58
C PHE A 17 -6.05 -8.83 8.82
N ARG A 18 -7.17 -8.68 9.53
CA ARG A 18 -7.29 -7.70 10.63
C ARG A 18 -6.40 -8.02 11.84
N ASP A 19 -6.05 -9.29 11.99
CA ASP A 19 -5.14 -9.83 13.00
C ASP A 19 -3.77 -9.15 12.98
N VAL A 20 -3.31 -8.65 11.82
CA VAL A 20 -2.03 -7.93 11.76
C VAL A 20 -2.01 -6.66 12.61
N PHE A 21 -3.17 -6.06 12.89
CA PHE A 21 -3.28 -4.81 13.64
C PHE A 21 -3.43 -5.00 15.15
N GLU A 22 -3.55 -6.24 15.64
CA GLU A 22 -3.80 -6.54 17.07
C GLU A 22 -2.58 -6.28 17.96
N HIS A 23 -1.38 -6.51 17.42
CA HIS A 23 -0.12 -6.36 18.15
C HIS A 23 0.74 -5.28 17.51
N CYS A 24 1.01 -4.24 18.30
CA CYS A 24 1.81 -3.09 17.89
C CYS A 24 2.88 -2.78 18.93
N SER A 25 4.11 -2.59 18.46
CA SER A 25 5.28 -2.21 19.25
C SER A 25 6.06 -1.10 18.56
N GLU A 26 7.04 -0.51 19.26
CA GLU A 26 7.95 0.44 18.63
C GLU A 26 8.67 -0.24 17.45
N ALA A 27 8.74 0.48 16.33
CA ALA A 27 9.38 0.01 15.10
C ALA A 27 10.77 0.64 14.98
N PRO A 28 11.85 -0.13 15.22
CA PRO A 28 13.20 0.44 15.34
C PRO A 28 13.70 1.09 14.05
N ASP A 29 13.23 0.62 12.88
CA ASP A 29 13.68 1.13 11.58
C ASP A 29 12.71 2.17 10.99
N SER A 30 11.59 2.46 11.66
CA SER A 30 10.63 3.47 11.20
C SER A 30 11.17 4.88 11.43
N LEU A 31 11.09 5.71 10.38
CA LEU A 31 11.37 7.16 10.52
C LEU A 31 10.25 7.90 11.29
N GLN A 32 9.10 7.27 11.50
CA GLN A 32 7.99 7.81 12.27
C GLN A 32 7.97 7.17 13.66
N SER A 33 8.01 8.02 14.70
CA SER A 33 7.89 7.62 16.10
C SER A 33 6.54 6.95 16.38
N GLY A 34 6.52 6.03 17.34
CA GLY A 34 5.31 5.39 17.84
C GLY A 34 5.22 3.92 17.45
N LYS A 35 4.09 3.32 17.86
CA LYS A 35 3.85 1.89 17.68
C LYS A 35 3.33 1.59 16.28
N HIS A 36 3.90 0.57 15.66
CA HIS A 36 3.46 0.02 14.39
C HIS A 36 3.16 -1.47 14.56
N PRO A 37 2.29 -2.04 13.72
CA PRO A 37 2.06 -3.48 13.69
C PRO A 37 3.35 -4.29 13.70
N ASP A 38 3.40 -5.35 14.51
CA ASP A 38 4.59 -6.19 14.66
C ASP A 38 4.96 -6.90 13.35
N THR A 39 4.02 -7.02 12.43
CA THR A 39 4.20 -7.61 11.10
C THR A 39 4.49 -6.58 10.01
N GLN A 40 4.45 -5.27 10.29
CA GLN A 40 4.68 -4.24 9.28
C GLN A 40 6.15 -4.26 8.83
N ILE A 41 6.37 -4.60 7.56
CA ILE A 41 7.72 -4.74 6.97
C ILE A 41 8.27 -3.34 6.62
N GLY A 42 7.43 -2.53 5.98
CA GLY A 42 7.74 -1.19 5.52
C GLY A 42 6.64 -0.69 4.58
N HIS A 43 6.86 0.46 3.96
CA HIS A 43 5.87 1.03 3.06
C HIS A 43 6.48 1.86 1.95
N ILE A 44 5.77 1.97 0.83
CA ILE A 44 6.01 3.00 -0.17
C ILE A 44 5.03 4.13 0.10
N ARG A 45 5.49 5.39 0.06
CA ARG A 45 4.59 6.55 -0.07
C ARG A 45 4.94 7.32 -1.33
N ALA A 46 3.92 7.82 -2.01
CA ALA A 46 4.09 8.56 -3.24
C ALA A 46 3.14 9.77 -3.33
N TYR A 47 3.57 10.78 -4.09
CA TYR A 47 2.79 11.98 -4.39
C TYR A 47 2.78 12.24 -5.90
N TRP A 48 1.73 12.92 -6.36
CA TRP A 48 1.61 13.44 -7.72
C TRP A 48 1.99 14.93 -7.74
N ASN A 49 2.82 15.37 -8.69
CA ASN A 49 3.24 16.78 -8.83
C ASN A 49 2.94 17.41 -10.21
N GLY A 50 2.12 16.78 -11.05
CA GLY A 50 1.81 17.25 -12.40
C GLY A 50 2.65 16.61 -13.50
N ASP A 51 3.91 16.30 -13.22
CA ASP A 51 4.82 15.65 -14.18
C ASP A 51 4.86 14.13 -14.02
N GLY A 52 4.46 13.62 -12.85
CA GLY A 52 4.48 12.19 -12.58
C GLY A 52 4.23 11.83 -11.13
N TRP A 53 4.23 10.52 -10.90
CA TRP A 53 4.24 9.94 -9.56
C TRP A 53 5.67 9.82 -9.03
N HIS A 54 5.90 10.32 -7.82
CA HIS A 54 7.17 10.23 -7.12
C HIS A 54 7.00 9.44 -5.84
N GLY A 55 7.59 8.25 -5.78
CA GLY A 55 7.45 7.32 -4.67
C GLY A 55 8.80 6.90 -4.07
N ASN A 56 8.82 6.73 -2.75
CA ASN A 56 9.98 6.25 -2.01
C ASN A 56 9.58 5.14 -1.04
N TYR A 57 10.48 4.17 -0.85
CA TYR A 57 10.34 3.13 0.16
C TYR A 57 10.87 3.60 1.51
N PHE A 58 10.16 3.24 2.57
CA PHE A 58 10.47 3.55 3.96
C PHE A 58 10.44 2.25 4.78
N PRO A 59 11.54 1.88 5.45
CA PRO A 59 11.58 0.70 6.30
C PRO A 59 10.70 0.88 7.55
N CYS A 60 10.31 -0.25 8.14
CA CYS A 60 9.63 -0.29 9.44
C CYS A 60 10.27 -1.35 10.34
N ARG A 61 10.44 -2.57 9.82
CA ARG A 61 11.08 -3.71 10.49
C ARG A 61 11.97 -4.45 9.51
N GLY A 62 13.24 -4.08 9.50
CA GLY A 62 14.24 -4.56 8.55
C GLY A 62 14.47 -6.07 8.64
N GLU A 63 14.25 -6.67 9.81
CA GLU A 63 14.33 -8.11 10.03
C GLU A 63 13.25 -8.90 9.28
N LEU A 64 12.12 -8.27 8.93
CA LEU A 64 11.05 -8.88 8.13
C LEU A 64 11.26 -8.69 6.63
N TRP A 65 12.18 -7.82 6.24
CA TRP A 65 12.39 -7.46 4.84
C TRP A 65 13.01 -8.62 4.05
N THR A 66 12.51 -8.84 2.83
CA THR A 66 13.08 -9.80 1.90
C THR A 66 13.16 -9.24 0.49
N LYS A 67 14.06 -9.79 -0.34
CA LYS A 67 14.13 -9.45 -1.78
C LYS A 67 12.81 -9.72 -2.51
N ALA A 68 12.08 -10.76 -2.09
CA ALA A 68 10.80 -11.14 -2.68
C ALA A 68 9.72 -10.09 -2.36
N PHE A 69 9.61 -9.66 -1.10
CA PHE A 69 8.74 -8.57 -0.69
C PHE A 69 9.05 -7.26 -1.43
N ASN A 70 10.33 -6.90 -1.52
CA ASN A 70 10.72 -5.68 -2.22
C ASN A 70 10.33 -5.72 -3.70
N ARG A 71 10.52 -6.86 -4.37
CA ARG A 71 10.10 -6.99 -5.76
C ARG A 71 8.58 -6.86 -5.91
N GLU A 72 7.82 -7.58 -5.09
CA GLU A 72 6.36 -7.56 -5.14
C GLU A 72 5.79 -6.16 -4.85
N SER A 73 6.23 -5.50 -3.78
CA SER A 73 5.78 -4.13 -3.44
C SER A 73 6.11 -3.11 -4.53
N GLN A 74 7.27 -3.21 -5.18
CA GLN A 74 7.65 -2.35 -6.29
C GLN A 74 6.80 -2.62 -7.54
N ASP A 75 6.49 -3.88 -7.83
CA ASP A 75 5.63 -4.25 -8.97
C ASP A 75 4.18 -3.77 -8.73
N ILE A 76 3.63 -3.92 -7.52
CA ILE A 76 2.33 -3.35 -7.12
C ILE A 76 2.34 -1.83 -7.28
N TYR A 77 3.35 -1.14 -6.74
CA TYR A 77 3.46 0.31 -6.86
C TYR A 77 3.45 0.76 -8.32
N ARG A 78 4.25 0.11 -9.19
CA ARG A 78 4.28 0.40 -10.64
C ARG A 78 2.92 0.20 -11.29
N CYS A 79 2.21 -0.87 -10.95
CA CYS A 79 0.86 -1.11 -11.46
C CYS A 79 -0.09 0.01 -11.01
N LEU A 80 -0.09 0.38 -9.73
CA LEU A 80 -0.96 1.44 -9.19
C LEU A 80 -0.72 2.78 -9.88
N VAL A 81 0.53 3.23 -10.03
CA VAL A 81 0.83 4.52 -10.66
C VAL A 81 0.66 4.52 -12.18
N THR A 82 0.65 3.33 -12.81
CA THR A 82 0.30 3.18 -14.24
C THR A 82 -1.22 3.24 -14.43
N GLN A 83 -1.97 2.56 -13.55
CA GLN A 83 -3.43 2.56 -13.58
C GLN A 83 -4.01 3.94 -13.24
N PHE A 84 -3.47 4.57 -12.20
CA PHE A 84 -3.86 5.90 -11.74
C PHE A 84 -2.85 6.93 -12.23
N TYR A 85 -2.66 7.04 -13.54
CA TYR A 85 -1.57 7.83 -14.13
C TYR A 85 -1.59 9.33 -13.81
N ASN A 86 -2.65 9.85 -13.20
CA ASN A 86 -2.70 11.18 -12.59
C ASN A 86 -3.67 11.19 -11.38
N LEU A 87 -3.73 12.32 -10.66
CA LEU A 87 -4.57 12.47 -9.47
C LEU A 87 -6.08 12.51 -9.78
N GLU A 88 -6.48 12.91 -10.98
CA GLU A 88 -7.89 12.95 -11.40
C GLU A 88 -8.46 11.54 -11.57
N ILE A 89 -7.73 10.64 -12.23
CA ILE A 89 -8.14 9.25 -12.38
C ILE A 89 -8.21 8.54 -11.02
N LEU A 90 -7.29 8.85 -10.09
CA LEU A 90 -7.38 8.34 -8.73
C LEU A 90 -8.64 8.85 -8.01
N ARG A 91 -9.00 10.13 -8.18
CA ARG A 91 -10.23 10.72 -7.60
C ARG A 91 -11.48 10.04 -8.10
N GLU A 92 -11.57 9.82 -9.42
CA GLU A 92 -12.71 9.16 -10.04
C GLU A 92 -12.85 7.73 -9.52
N PHE A 93 -11.76 6.96 -9.52
CA PHE A 93 -11.74 5.62 -8.95
C PHE A 93 -12.26 5.60 -7.50
N CYS A 94 -11.72 6.43 -6.62
CA CYS A 94 -12.12 6.45 -5.21
C CYS A 94 -13.61 6.81 -5.01
N LYS A 95 -14.20 7.66 -5.88
CA LYS A 95 -15.63 8.01 -5.80
C LYS A 95 -16.56 6.83 -6.08
N GLU A 96 -16.12 5.89 -6.92
CA GLU A 96 -16.87 4.67 -7.23
C GLU A 96 -16.78 3.60 -6.13
N HIS A 97 -15.96 3.82 -5.09
CA HIS A 97 -15.72 2.88 -3.99
C HIS A 97 -16.05 3.49 -2.61
N PRO A 98 -17.31 3.88 -2.33
CA PRO A 98 -17.68 4.60 -1.11
C PRO A 98 -17.43 3.81 0.19
N SER A 99 -17.40 2.46 0.16
CA SER A 99 -17.17 1.66 1.38
C SER A 99 -15.71 1.68 1.82
N SER A 100 -14.79 2.06 0.91
CA SER A 100 -13.38 2.30 1.23
C SER A 100 -13.13 3.66 1.89
N CYS A 101 -14.12 4.57 1.90
CA CYS A 101 -13.97 5.91 2.45
C CYS A 101 -13.79 5.87 3.97
N VAL A 102 -12.73 6.50 4.46
CA VAL A 102 -12.38 6.55 5.89
C VAL A 102 -12.20 7.97 6.43
N GLY A 103 -12.37 8.97 5.57
CA GLY A 103 -12.23 10.37 5.91
C GLY A 103 -12.43 11.25 4.69
N GLU A 104 -12.39 12.56 4.90
CA GLU A 104 -12.49 13.52 3.81
C GLU A 104 -11.33 13.33 2.82
N ASN A 105 -11.65 12.92 1.59
CA ASN A 105 -10.67 12.64 0.53
C ASN A 105 -9.69 11.50 0.86
N GLU A 106 -10.07 10.54 1.72
CA GLU A 106 -9.22 9.44 2.13
C GLU A 106 -9.91 8.08 2.04
N TYR A 107 -9.21 7.12 1.44
CA TYR A 107 -9.77 5.81 1.09
C TYR A 107 -8.78 4.70 1.43
N ASN A 108 -9.25 3.63 2.06
CA ASN A 108 -8.47 2.46 2.41
C ASN A 108 -8.88 1.26 1.54
N PHE A 109 -7.90 0.67 0.88
CA PHE A 109 -8.01 -0.58 0.15
C PHE A 109 -7.06 -1.62 0.72
N PHE A 110 -7.34 -2.88 0.44
CA PHE A 110 -6.59 -4.01 0.95
C PHE A 110 -6.30 -4.99 -0.18
N MET A 111 -5.19 -5.70 -0.08
CA MET A 111 -4.77 -6.66 -1.10
C MET A 111 -3.99 -7.79 -0.47
N ASN A 112 -4.32 -9.03 -0.83
CA ASN A 112 -3.51 -10.19 -0.46
C ASN A 112 -2.46 -10.45 -1.54
N GLY A 113 -1.23 -10.04 -1.30
CA GLY A 113 -0.11 -10.39 -2.15
C GLY A 113 0.33 -11.84 -1.94
N ARG A 114 1.29 -12.26 -2.75
CA ARG A 114 1.92 -13.57 -2.62
C ARG A 114 2.91 -13.60 -1.46
N THR A 115 3.68 -12.52 -1.26
CA THR A 115 4.74 -12.46 -0.23
C THR A 115 4.32 -11.70 1.03
N ALA A 116 3.38 -10.75 0.89
CA ALA A 116 2.88 -9.92 1.98
C ALA A 116 1.41 -9.57 1.73
N ASP A 117 0.72 -9.16 2.79
CA ASP A 117 -0.59 -8.51 2.70
C ASP A 117 -0.39 -6.99 2.72
N TYR A 118 -1.25 -6.25 2.02
CA TYR A 118 -1.05 -4.81 1.79
C TYR A 118 -2.26 -4.00 2.22
N TRP A 119 -2.00 -2.98 3.04
CA TRP A 119 -2.94 -1.87 3.23
C TRP A 119 -2.52 -0.71 2.32
N ILE A 120 -3.43 -0.30 1.47
CA ILE A 120 -3.27 0.80 0.55
C ILE A 120 -4.15 1.95 1.01
N ARG A 121 -3.58 3.13 1.20
CA ARG A 121 -4.34 4.35 1.48
C ARG A 121 -4.17 5.33 0.33
N PHE A 122 -5.28 5.76 -0.23
CA PHE A 122 -5.34 6.84 -1.20
C PHE A 122 -5.83 8.11 -0.54
N ILE A 123 -5.17 9.22 -0.89
CA ILE A 123 -5.47 10.56 -0.41
C ILE A 123 -5.63 11.45 -1.65
N THR A 124 -6.82 11.96 -1.89
CA THR A 124 -7.19 12.56 -3.19
C THR A 124 -7.06 14.09 -3.23
N ARG A 125 -6.65 14.72 -2.13
CA ARG A 125 -6.32 16.16 -2.05
C ARG A 125 -4.98 16.49 -2.71
N GLU A 126 -4.82 17.75 -3.11
CA GLU A 126 -3.58 18.25 -3.73
C GLU A 126 -2.49 18.52 -2.70
N ASN A 127 -1.23 18.54 -3.15
CA ASN A 127 -0.07 18.86 -2.32
C ASN A 127 0.13 17.93 -1.10
N ASP A 128 -0.23 16.65 -1.25
CA ASP A 128 -0.05 15.61 -0.22
C ASP A 128 0.59 14.35 -0.83
N TYR A 129 1.01 13.41 0.02
CA TYR A 129 1.29 12.04 -0.37
C TYR A 129 -0.03 11.32 -0.67
N ASN A 130 -0.33 11.20 -1.97
CA ASN A 130 -1.59 10.66 -2.46
C ASN A 130 -1.70 9.14 -2.33
N LEU A 131 -0.60 8.42 -2.14
CA LEU A 131 -0.58 6.95 -2.06
C LEU A 131 0.33 6.49 -0.93
N TYR A 132 -0.18 5.60 -0.09
CA TYR A 132 0.59 4.78 0.84
C TYR A 132 0.33 3.31 0.53
N LEU A 133 1.38 2.53 0.33
CA LEU A 133 1.34 1.08 0.14
C LEU A 133 2.14 0.44 1.27
N LYS A 134 1.46 -0.01 2.32
CA LYS A 134 2.06 -0.62 3.51
C LYS A 134 2.02 -2.13 3.39
N GLY A 135 3.16 -2.78 3.62
CA GLY A 135 3.28 -4.24 3.55
C GLY A 135 3.37 -4.90 4.92
N TYR A 136 2.65 -6.01 5.09
CA TYR A 136 2.58 -6.81 6.29
C TYR A 136 3.00 -8.25 6.00
N LYS A 137 3.84 -8.82 6.86
CA LYS A 137 4.19 -10.24 6.79
C LYS A 137 2.93 -11.07 6.96
N LYS A 138 2.69 -12.01 6.03
CA LYS A 138 1.57 -12.95 6.14
C LYS A 138 1.77 -13.86 7.34
N ASN A 139 0.71 -14.10 8.08
CA ASN A 139 0.74 -15.10 9.14
C ASN A 139 0.79 -16.50 8.51
N CYS A 140 1.73 -17.33 8.95
CA CYS A 140 1.95 -18.69 8.42
C CYS A 140 0.81 -19.68 8.74
N GLN A 141 -0.35 -19.22 9.24
CA GLN A 141 -1.45 -20.07 9.71
C GLN A 141 -2.58 -20.25 8.68
N HIS A 142 -2.40 -19.82 7.43
CA HIS A 142 -3.36 -20.03 6.34
C HIS A 142 -2.76 -20.87 5.19
N THR A 143 -2.29 -22.07 5.53
CA THR A 143 -2.13 -23.20 4.60
C THR A 143 -2.99 -24.35 5.04
#